data_AF-A0A0C3MQU6-F1
#
_entry.id   AF-A0A0C3MQU6-F1
#
_cell.length_a   1.000
_cell.length_b   1.000
_cell.length_c   1.000
_cell.angle_alpha   90.00
_cell.angle_beta   90.00
_cell.angle_gamma   90.00
#
_symmetry.space_group_name_H-M   'P 1'
#
loop_
_entity.id
_entity.type
_entity.pdbx_description
1 polymer ?
#
loop_
_entity_poly.entity_id
_entity_poly.type
_entity_poly.pdbx_seq_one_letter_code
_entity_poly.pdbx_strand_id
1 'polypeptide(L)'
;MFLKIKKIIGLTAGIIFVIAWFYAGSLEGAYVNYPRFSDPKAGLTVPHAVKGIVVFITKEDQELLSWLLWVQIGSGAVAGLVFLIHRGDPFKSEK
;
A
#
# COMPACT_ATOMS: atom_id res chain seq x y z
N MET A 1 -28.94 -10.40 0.99
CA MET A 1 -27.94 -10.49 -0.10
C MET A 1 -26.98 -9.30 -0.12
N PHE A 2 -27.50 -8.07 -0.08
CA PHE A 2 -26.72 -6.81 -0.07
C PHE A 2 -25.66 -6.72 1.05
N LEU A 3 -26.00 -7.13 2.29
CA LEU A 3 -25.06 -7.19 3.41
C LEU A 3 -23.87 -8.12 3.17
N LYS A 4 -24.10 -9.29 2.55
CA LYS A 4 -23.02 -10.26 2.22
C LYS A 4 -22.07 -9.69 1.18
N ILE A 5 -22.60 -9.02 0.16
CA ILE A 5 -21.81 -8.39 -0.91
C ILE A 5 -20.91 -7.29 -0.35
N LYS A 6 -21.44 -6.42 0.52
CA LYS A 6 -20.64 -5.37 1.17
C LYS A 6 -19.51 -5.93 2.03
N LYS A 7 -19.76 -7.00 2.79
CA LYS A 7 -18.73 -7.67 3.61
C LYS A 7 -17.61 -8.24 2.74
N ILE A 8 -17.96 -8.89 1.62
CA ILE A 8 -16.96 -9.42 0.68
C ILE A 8 -16.13 -8.27 0.10
N ILE A 9 -16.77 -7.18 -0.35
CA ILE A 9 -16.05 -6.01 -0.89
C ILE A 9 -15.10 -5.41 0.15
N GLY A 10 -15.57 -5.20 1.39
CA GLY A 10 -14.75 -4.66 2.46
C GLY A 10 -13.58 -5.58 2.84
N LEU A 11 -13.83 -6.89 2.91
CA LEU A 11 -12.79 -7.88 3.19
C LEU A 11 -11.74 -7.91 2.08
N THR A 12 -12.16 -7.96 0.82
CA THR A 12 -11.25 -7.95 -0.33
C THR A 12 -10.43 -6.66 -0.38
N ALA A 13 -11.06 -5.51 -0.15
CA ALA A 13 -10.35 -4.23 -0.07
C ALA A 13 -9.32 -4.22 1.07
N GLY A 14 -9.69 -4.75 2.25
CA GLY A 14 -8.76 -4.90 3.37
C GLY A 14 -7.57 -5.82 3.05
N ILE A 15 -7.81 -6.94 2.37
CA ILE A 15 -6.74 -7.86 1.95
C ILE A 15 -5.79 -7.16 0.97
N ILE A 16 -6.34 -6.47 -0.05
CA ILE A 16 -5.54 -5.72 -1.03
C ILE A 16 -4.68 -4.66 -0.32
N PHE A 17 -5.27 -3.92 0.62
CA PHE A 17 -4.56 -2.93 1.41
C PHE A 17 -3.38 -3.55 2.17
N VAL A 18 -3.60 -4.66 2.86
CA VAL A 18 -2.57 -5.36 3.64
C VAL A 18 -1.44 -5.84 2.73
N ILE A 19 -1.76 -6.46 1.59
CA ILE A 19 -0.75 -6.93 0.63
C ILE A 19 0.07 -5.75 0.10
N ALA A 20 -0.59 -4.66 -0.33
CA ALA A 20 0.09 -3.48 -0.84
C ALA A 20 0.98 -2.81 0.23
N TRP A 21 0.54 -2.80 1.49
CA TRP A 21 1.31 -2.30 2.62
C TRP A 21 2.57 -3.14 2.86
N PHE A 22 2.42 -4.47 2.96
CA PHE A 22 3.56 -5.36 3.18
C PHE A 22 4.57 -5.29 2.05
N TYR A 23 4.11 -5.22 0.80
CA TYR A 23 4.98 -5.12 -0.35
C TYR A 23 5.74 -3.78 -0.38
N ALA A 24 5.06 -2.65 -0.15
CA ALA A 24 5.70 -1.35 -0.03
C ALA A 24 6.74 -1.31 1.11
N GLY A 25 6.39 -1.85 2.28
CA GLY A 25 7.31 -1.94 3.42
C GLY A 25 8.53 -2.83 3.15
N SER A 26 8.37 -3.92 2.39
CA SER A 26 9.48 -4.77 1.96
C SER A 26 10.42 -4.03 1.00
N LEU A 27 9.88 -3.27 0.05
CA LEU A 27 10.67 -2.45 -0.88
C LEU A 27 11.46 -1.38 -0.12
N GLU A 28 10.81 -0.63 0.77
CA GLU A 28 11.52 0.33 1.63
C GLU A 28 12.59 -0.35 2.48
N GLY A 29 12.35 -1.58 2.97
CA GLY A 29 13.35 -2.37 3.67
C GLY A 29 14.58 -2.69 2.81
N ALA A 30 14.38 -3.01 1.53
CA ALA A 30 15.45 -3.27 0.58
C ALA A 30 16.22 -2.00 0.21
N TYR A 31 15.52 -0.88 -0.02
CA TYR A 31 16.11 0.39 -0.42
C TYR A 31 17.05 1.00 0.61
N VAL A 32 16.96 0.62 1.90
CA VAL A 32 17.95 1.04 2.91
C VAL A 32 19.38 0.65 2.53
N ASN A 33 19.54 -0.44 1.76
CA ASN A 33 20.83 -0.94 1.31
C ASN A 33 21.25 -0.38 -0.07
N TYR A 34 20.45 0.51 -0.67
CA TYR A 34 20.75 1.08 -1.98
C TYR A 34 21.85 2.17 -1.88
N PRO A 35 22.52 2.47 -3.01
CA PRO A 35 23.52 3.52 -3.08
C PRO A 35 22.98 4.88 -2.63
N ARG A 36 23.80 5.60 -1.87
CA ARG A 36 23.53 6.99 -1.44
C ARG A 36 24.01 8.04 -2.44
N PHE A 37 24.60 7.59 -3.54
CA PHE A 37 25.04 8.42 -4.65
C PHE A 37 24.34 7.93 -5.92
N SER A 38 24.04 8.86 -6.83
CA SER A 38 23.44 8.51 -8.12
C SER A 38 24.38 7.63 -8.93
N ASP A 39 23.86 6.54 -9.49
CA ASP A 39 24.55 5.71 -10.47
C ASP A 39 23.75 5.66 -11.78
N PRO A 40 24.05 6.55 -12.75
CA PRO A 40 23.38 6.56 -14.04
C PRO A 40 23.54 5.27 -14.84
N LYS A 41 24.62 4.49 -14.63
CA LYS A 41 24.83 3.23 -15.36
C LYS A 41 23.84 2.15 -14.90
N ALA A 42 23.46 2.19 -13.63
CA ALA A 42 22.47 1.31 -13.03
C ALA A 42 21.04 1.88 -13.05
N GLY A 43 20.82 3.08 -13.62
CA GLY A 43 19.52 3.76 -13.62
C GLY A 43 19.10 4.37 -12.27
N LEU A 44 19.97 4.33 -11.25
CA LEU A 44 19.72 4.83 -9.91
C LEU A 44 19.93 6.35 -9.87
N THR A 45 18.92 7.09 -10.30
CA THR A 45 19.02 8.55 -10.52
C THR A 45 18.00 9.34 -9.72
N VAL A 46 16.99 8.68 -9.16
CA VAL A 46 15.91 9.34 -8.42
C VAL A 46 16.25 9.34 -6.92
N PRO A 47 16.39 10.51 -6.27
CA PRO A 47 16.57 10.56 -4.83
C PRO A 47 15.27 10.15 -4.12
N HIS A 48 15.38 9.21 -3.19
CA HIS A 48 14.29 8.70 -2.38
C HIS A 48 14.68 8.65 -0.91
N ALA A 49 13.84 9.21 -0.04
CA ALA A 49 14.07 9.23 1.39
C ALA A 49 13.46 7.98 2.03
N VAL A 50 14.31 7.15 2.64
CA VAL A 50 13.91 5.91 3.31
C VAL A 50 14.52 5.85 4.70
N LYS A 51 13.70 5.65 5.75
CA LYS A 51 14.13 5.53 7.16
C LYS A 51 15.17 6.57 7.61
N GLY A 52 15.04 7.82 7.16
CA GLY A 52 15.94 8.93 7.54
C GLY A 52 17.25 9.04 6.75
N ILE A 53 17.45 8.23 5.71
CA ILE A 53 18.56 8.38 4.75
C ILE A 53 18.01 8.64 3.34
N VAL A 54 18.79 9.34 2.52
CA VAL A 54 18.48 9.51 1.09
C VAL A 54 19.30 8.50 0.30
N VAL A 55 18.60 7.69 -0.49
CA VAL A 55 19.18 6.72 -1.42
C VAL A 55 18.72 7.05 -2.84
N PHE A 56 19.40 6.51 -3.83
CA PHE A 56 19.00 6.67 -5.22
C PHE A 56 18.35 5.38 -5.72
N ILE A 57 17.12 5.50 -6.21
CA ILE A 57 16.33 4.41 -6.79
C ILE A 57 16.14 4.62 -8.29
N THR A 58 15.62 3.60 -8.96
CA THR A 58 15.23 3.71 -10.37
C THR A 58 13.94 4.51 -10.51
N LYS A 59 13.65 4.98 -11.73
CA LYS A 59 12.39 5.68 -12.00
C LYS A 59 11.19 4.72 -11.87
N GLU A 60 11.39 3.48 -12.30
CA GLU A 60 10.41 2.40 -12.22
C GLU A 60 10.06 2.08 -10.77
N ASP A 61 11.05 2.04 -9.87
CA ASP A 61 10.84 1.88 -8.43
C ASP A 61 9.98 3.02 -7.86
N GLN A 62 10.26 4.27 -8.26
CA GLN A 62 9.49 5.42 -7.82
C GLN A 62 8.03 5.36 -8.30
N GLU A 63 7.82 4.98 -9.56
CA GLU A 63 6.49 4.81 -10.14
C GLU A 63 5.72 3.68 -9.45
N LEU A 64 6.39 2.56 -9.15
CA LEU A 64 5.81 1.43 -8.41
C LEU A 64 5.38 1.83 -6.99
N LEU A 65 6.25 2.55 -6.25
CA LEU A 65 5.91 3.06 -4.92
C LEU A 65 4.72 4.02 -4.96
N SER A 66 4.68 4.93 -5.93
CA SER A 66 3.56 5.85 -6.13
C SER A 66 2.26 5.09 -6.44
N TRP A 67 2.33 4.09 -7.30
CA TRP A 67 1.20 3.24 -7.63
C TRP A 67 0.69 2.45 -6.41
N LEU A 68 1.60 1.86 -5.62
CA LEU A 68 1.26 1.17 -4.37
C LEU A 68 0.58 2.11 -3.37
N LEU A 69 1.06 3.35 -3.25
CA LEU A 69 0.44 4.37 -2.40
C LEU A 69 -1.00 4.67 -2.85
N TRP A 70 -1.25 4.82 -4.15
CA TRP A 70 -2.61 4.99 -4.68
C TRP A 70 -3.49 3.76 -4.41
N VAL A 71 -2.95 2.54 -4.57
CA VAL A 71 -3.67 1.30 -4.25
C VAL A 71 -4.03 1.26 -2.76
N GLN A 72 -3.11 1.63 -1.87
CA GLN A 72 -3.37 1.70 -0.42
C GLN A 72 -4.44 2.74 -0.10
N ILE A 73 -4.37 3.94 -0.67
CA ILE A 73 -5.39 4.98 -0.45
C ILE A 73 -6.76 4.50 -0.95
N GLY A 74 -6.83 3.97 -2.17
CA GLY A 74 -8.10 3.50 -2.76
C GLY A 74 -8.71 2.33 -1.98
N SER A 75 -7.92 1.30 -1.68
CA SER A 75 -8.38 0.13 -0.93
C SER A 75 -8.72 0.48 0.52
N GLY A 76 -7.92 1.32 1.18
CA GLY A 76 -8.18 1.83 2.52
C GLY A 76 -9.45 2.67 2.60
N ALA A 77 -9.70 3.53 1.62
CA ALA A 77 -10.94 4.31 1.53
C ALA A 77 -12.17 3.41 1.37
N VAL A 78 -12.11 2.39 0.49
CA VAL A 78 -13.21 1.43 0.31
C VAL A 78 -13.47 0.63 1.59
N ALA A 79 -12.42 0.09 2.22
CA ALA A 79 -12.54 -0.64 3.47
C ALA A 79 -13.11 0.25 4.59
N GLY A 80 -12.61 1.48 4.72
CA GLY A 80 -13.08 2.48 5.68
C GLY A 80 -14.55 2.86 5.46
N LEU A 81 -14.98 3.07 4.21
CA LEU A 81 -16.38 3.34 3.88
C LEU A 81 -17.28 2.17 4.23
N VAL A 82 -16.87 0.93 3.92
CA VAL A 82 -17.64 -0.26 4.31
C VAL A 82 -17.78 -0.34 5.82
N PHE A 83 -16.71 -0.05 6.57
CA PHE A 83 -16.74 -0.01 8.03
C PHE A 83 -17.66 1.09 8.58
N LEU A 84 -17.54 2.32 8.06
CA LEU A 84 -18.33 3.48 8.51
C LEU A 84 -19.83 3.33 8.22
N ILE A 85 -20.19 2.75 7.08
CA ILE A 85 -21.60 2.48 6.72
C ILE A 85 -22.21 1.41 7.66
N HIS A 86 -21.39 0.50 8.20
CA HIS A 86 -21.82 -0.48 9.19
C HIS A 86 -21.57 0.03 10.61
N ARG A 87 -22.23 1.11 11.06
CA ARG A 87 -22.22 1.61 12.46
C ARG A 87 -22.81 0.62 13.51
N GLY A 88 -22.65 -0.69 13.31
CA GLY A 88 -22.92 -1.82 14.20
C GLY A 88 -22.10 -3.04 13.75
N ASP A 89 -21.81 -3.97 14.67
CA ASP A 89 -20.86 -5.07 14.50
C ASP A 89 -21.00 -5.81 13.14
N PRO A 90 -20.08 -5.62 12.19
CA PRO A 90 -20.16 -6.20 10.85
C PRO A 90 -19.98 -7.72 10.86
N PHE A 91 -19.65 -8.34 11.99
CA PHE A 91 -19.54 -9.80 12.15
C PHE A 91 -20.63 -10.42 13.03
N LYS A 92 -21.54 -9.62 13.58
CA LYS A 92 -22.74 -10.17 14.22
C LYS A 92 -23.63 -10.81 13.15
N SER A 93 -23.65 -12.14 13.14
CA SER A 93 -24.81 -12.89 12.69
C SER A 93 -25.87 -12.67 13.78
N GLU A 94 -27.01 -12.07 13.45
CA GLU A 94 -28.20 -12.31 14.25
C GLU A 94 -28.39 -13.83 14.32
N LYS A 95 -28.53 -14.34 15.54
CA LYS A 95 -29.06 -15.67 15.81
C LYS A 95 -30.57 -15.58 15.81
#